data_AF-D8F5Z6-F1
#
_entry.id   AF-D8F5Z6-F1
#
_cell.length_a   1.000
_cell.length_b   1.000
_cell.length_c   1.000
_cell.angle_alpha   90.00
_cell.angle_beta   90.00
_cell.angle_gamma   90.00
#
_symmetry.space_group_name_H-M   'P 1'
#
loop_
_entity.id
_entity.type
_entity.pdbx_description
1 polymer ?
#
loop_
_entity_poly.entity_id
_entity_poly.type
_entity_poly.pdbx_seq_one_letter_code
_entity_poly.pdbx_strand_id
1 'polypeptide(L)'
;MQKHSGKYDLSIHDELENADWDTALLKAFNYAEARAKKFQWLGDEVEPEALVNEAVTRAYGVGANGAYRNWNKAKCPDLGIFLIGIIRSMTSHMAEHEADFPKESFCNEDGSGKEEQLANLIDETTEPPIPKTPEEEIIEIENLQALNDELNRLADEDEDLGMVILCIKDGICNPRDIVDVIGFEKKTVNNLLKKLRRKLKNYNPKKKQSSRERQEEWA
;
A
#
# COMPACT_ATOMS: atom_id res chain seq x y z
N MET A 1 25.89 -19.85 3.75
CA MET A 1 25.33 -19.88 2.38
C MET A 1 24.65 -21.23 2.13
N GLN A 2 23.39 -21.37 2.53
CA GLN A 2 22.61 -22.57 2.23
C GLN A 2 21.99 -22.41 0.84
N LYS A 3 22.46 -23.22 -0.11
CA LYS A 3 21.83 -23.38 -1.42
C LYS A 3 20.54 -24.18 -1.21
N HIS A 4 19.41 -23.51 -1.08
CA HIS A 4 18.11 -24.17 -1.26
C HIS A 4 17.94 -24.47 -2.76
N SER A 5 18.39 -25.63 -3.23
CA SER A 5 17.91 -26.20 -4.49
C SER A 5 16.53 -26.80 -4.25
N GLY A 6 15.54 -25.95 -3.97
CA GLY A 6 14.19 -26.39 -3.65
C GLY A 6 13.43 -26.73 -4.91
N LYS A 7 13.67 -27.89 -5.54
CA LYS A 7 12.93 -28.34 -6.73
C LYS A 7 11.44 -27.95 -6.68
N TYR A 8 10.91 -27.50 -7.82
CA TYR A 8 9.49 -27.24 -7.97
C TYR A 8 8.68 -28.49 -7.61
N ASP A 9 7.62 -28.31 -6.83
CA ASP A 9 6.78 -29.41 -6.36
C ASP A 9 5.53 -29.49 -7.25
N LEU A 10 5.45 -30.55 -8.04
CA LEU A 10 4.34 -30.78 -8.97
C LEU A 10 3.01 -31.05 -8.25
N SER A 11 3.03 -31.48 -6.98
CA SER A 11 1.80 -31.71 -6.21
C SER A 11 1.00 -30.42 -5.95
N ILE A 12 1.65 -29.26 -6.09
CA ILE A 12 1.02 -27.94 -5.95
C ILE A 12 0.13 -27.62 -7.15
N HIS A 13 0.32 -28.27 -8.32
CA HIS A 13 -0.55 -28.06 -9.49
C HIS A 13 -1.98 -28.42 -9.15
N ASP A 14 -2.21 -29.57 -8.51
CA ASP A 14 -3.54 -30.00 -8.10
C ASP A 14 -4.17 -29.01 -7.11
N GLU A 15 -3.38 -28.45 -6.19
CA GLU A 15 -3.88 -27.42 -5.25
C GLU A 15 -4.24 -26.12 -5.96
N LEU A 16 -3.41 -25.70 -6.92
CA LEU A 16 -3.64 -24.50 -7.73
C LEU A 16 -4.87 -24.68 -8.62
N GLU A 17 -5.03 -25.81 -9.30
CA GLU A 17 -6.20 -26.06 -10.18
C GLU A 17 -7.53 -26.02 -9.43
N ASN A 18 -7.52 -26.35 -8.13
CA ASN A 18 -8.71 -26.34 -7.28
C ASN A 18 -8.87 -25.05 -6.44
N ALA A 19 -8.01 -24.04 -6.66
CA ALA A 19 -8.08 -22.78 -5.93
C ALA A 19 -9.13 -21.82 -6.50
N ASP A 20 -9.58 -20.87 -5.67
CA ASP A 20 -10.44 -19.77 -6.11
C ASP A 20 -9.63 -18.69 -6.83
N TRP A 21 -9.41 -18.90 -8.13
CA TRP A 21 -8.64 -18.00 -8.98
C TRP A 21 -9.33 -16.67 -9.23
N ASP A 22 -10.65 -16.62 -9.30
CA ASP A 22 -11.36 -15.37 -9.60
C ASP A 22 -11.11 -14.34 -8.50
N THR A 23 -11.27 -14.76 -7.23
CA THR A 23 -10.97 -13.90 -6.08
C THR A 23 -9.48 -13.60 -5.97
N ALA A 24 -8.61 -14.59 -6.21
CA ALA A 24 -7.16 -14.42 -6.10
C ALA A 24 -6.60 -13.44 -7.13
N LEU A 25 -7.04 -13.55 -8.40
CA LEU A 25 -6.63 -12.68 -9.49
C LEU A 25 -7.12 -11.26 -9.28
N LEU A 26 -8.36 -11.06 -8.82
CA LEU A 26 -8.87 -9.72 -8.52
C LEU A 26 -8.01 -9.02 -7.45
N LYS A 27 -7.67 -9.72 -6.36
CA LYS A 27 -6.78 -9.19 -5.31
C LYS A 27 -5.38 -8.88 -5.84
N ALA A 28 -4.79 -9.81 -6.59
CA ALA A 28 -3.46 -9.64 -7.15
C ALA A 28 -3.40 -8.49 -8.17
N PHE A 29 -4.44 -8.34 -9.00
CA PHE A 29 -4.55 -7.28 -10.00
C PHE A 29 -4.70 -5.90 -9.36
N ASN A 30 -5.60 -5.74 -8.38
CA ASN A 30 -5.74 -4.47 -7.65
C ASN A 30 -4.43 -4.04 -6.99
N TYR A 31 -3.67 -5.01 -6.43
CA TYR A 31 -2.35 -4.73 -5.89
C TYR A 31 -1.34 -4.36 -6.98
N ALA A 32 -1.35 -5.06 -8.11
CA ALA A 32 -0.49 -4.78 -9.26
C ALA A 32 -0.77 -3.40 -9.85
N GLU A 33 -2.02 -2.96 -9.98
CA GLU A 33 -2.38 -1.62 -10.43
C GLU A 33 -1.84 -0.54 -9.49
N ALA A 34 -2.02 -0.71 -8.18
CA ALA A 34 -1.48 0.21 -7.19
C ALA A 34 0.05 0.28 -7.27
N ARG A 35 0.72 -0.84 -7.56
CA ARG A 35 2.17 -0.88 -7.76
C ARG A 35 2.61 -0.27 -9.09
N ALA A 36 1.96 -0.58 -10.19
CA ALA A 36 2.23 -0.04 -11.52
C ALA A 36 2.16 1.48 -11.53
N LYS A 37 1.09 2.05 -10.93
CA LYS A 37 0.97 3.50 -10.73
C LYS A 37 2.22 4.04 -10.05
N LYS A 38 2.68 3.41 -8.95
CA LYS A 38 3.91 3.81 -8.24
C LYS A 38 5.16 3.82 -9.13
N PHE A 39 5.32 2.89 -10.07
CA PHE A 39 6.45 2.87 -11.01
C PHE A 39 6.32 3.90 -12.14
N GLN A 40 5.10 4.15 -12.62
CA GLN A 40 4.83 5.21 -13.59
C GLN A 40 5.34 6.57 -13.09
N TRP A 41 5.21 6.83 -11.79
CA TRP A 41 5.76 8.04 -11.14
C TRP A 41 7.29 8.09 -11.12
N LEU A 42 7.97 6.94 -11.16
CA LEU A 42 9.44 6.83 -11.24
C LEU A 42 9.97 6.94 -12.68
N GLY A 43 9.07 7.04 -13.67
CA GLY A 43 9.40 7.06 -15.10
C GLY A 43 9.42 5.67 -15.75
N ASP A 44 9.06 4.63 -15.00
CA ASP A 44 9.05 3.25 -15.47
C ASP A 44 7.63 2.80 -15.79
N GLU A 45 7.44 2.27 -16.99
CA GLU A 45 6.16 1.72 -17.41
C GLU A 45 6.10 0.24 -17.04
N VAL A 46 5.28 -0.07 -16.03
CA VAL A 46 5.05 -1.44 -15.57
C VAL A 46 3.58 -1.77 -15.73
N GLU A 47 3.26 -2.67 -16.65
CA GLU A 47 1.90 -3.12 -16.88
C GLU A 47 1.42 -4.04 -15.72
N PRO A 48 0.29 -3.74 -15.06
CA PRO A 48 -0.28 -4.58 -14.00
C PRO A 48 -0.47 -6.04 -14.41
N GLU A 49 -0.99 -6.26 -15.63
CA GLU A 49 -1.23 -7.57 -16.22
C GLU A 49 0.06 -8.38 -16.33
N ALA A 50 1.17 -7.72 -16.67
CA ALA A 50 2.46 -8.38 -16.78
C ALA A 50 2.96 -8.87 -15.41
N LEU A 51 2.77 -8.07 -14.36
CA LEU A 51 3.11 -8.46 -12.99
C LEU A 51 2.30 -9.66 -12.51
N VAL A 52 0.99 -9.65 -12.75
CA VAL A 52 0.10 -10.75 -12.37
C VAL A 52 0.43 -12.01 -13.16
N ASN A 53 0.57 -11.92 -14.48
CA ASN A 53 0.90 -13.06 -15.34
C ASN A 53 2.20 -13.72 -14.93
N GLU A 54 3.25 -12.94 -14.65
CA GLU A 54 4.53 -13.49 -14.18
C GLU A 54 4.40 -14.11 -12.78
N ALA A 55 3.58 -13.53 -11.87
CA ALA A 55 3.32 -14.11 -10.56
C ALA A 55 2.62 -15.48 -10.65
N VAL A 56 1.61 -15.61 -11.52
CA VAL A 56 0.94 -16.88 -11.82
C VAL A 56 1.93 -17.88 -12.42
N THR A 57 2.72 -17.45 -13.40
CA THR A 57 3.72 -18.27 -14.07
C THR A 57 4.76 -18.81 -13.06
N ARG A 58 5.18 -18.00 -12.09
CA ARG A 58 6.04 -18.43 -10.97
C ARG A 58 5.37 -19.41 -10.01
N ALA A 59 4.06 -19.26 -9.76
CA ALA A 59 3.29 -20.20 -8.95
C ALA A 59 3.24 -21.59 -9.62
N TYR A 60 3.11 -21.63 -10.94
CA TYR A 60 3.09 -22.86 -11.75
C TYR A 60 4.49 -23.44 -12.05
N GLY A 61 5.55 -22.83 -11.54
CA GLY A 61 6.91 -23.36 -11.72
C GLY A 61 7.57 -23.02 -13.05
N VAL A 62 6.94 -22.17 -13.87
CA VAL A 62 7.35 -21.85 -15.24
C VAL A 62 7.85 -20.41 -15.41
N GLY A 63 8.11 -19.72 -14.29
CA GLY A 63 8.50 -18.30 -14.28
C GLY A 63 9.81 -18.00 -14.99
N ALA A 64 10.01 -16.73 -15.33
CA ALA A 64 11.20 -16.28 -16.04
C ALA A 64 12.49 -16.66 -15.29
N ASN A 65 13.52 -17.08 -16.03
CA ASN A 65 14.83 -17.49 -15.49
C ASN A 65 14.76 -18.67 -14.49
N GLY A 66 13.73 -19.52 -14.57
CA GLY A 66 13.55 -20.64 -13.64
C GLY A 66 13.18 -20.18 -12.24
N ALA A 67 12.67 -18.96 -12.09
CA ALA A 67 12.07 -18.50 -10.85
C ALA A 67 10.74 -19.20 -10.62
N TYR A 68 10.56 -19.78 -9.45
CA TYR A 68 9.30 -20.37 -9.05
C TYR A 68 9.07 -20.17 -7.57
N ARG A 69 7.80 -20.22 -7.17
CA ARG A 69 7.37 -20.19 -5.78
C ARG A 69 6.36 -21.29 -5.58
N ASN A 70 6.65 -22.17 -4.63
CA ASN A 70 5.75 -23.23 -4.22
C ASN A 70 4.70 -22.63 -3.29
N TRP A 71 3.44 -22.59 -3.73
CA TRP A 71 2.34 -22.24 -2.85
C TRP A 71 2.17 -23.31 -1.78
N ASN A 72 1.97 -22.90 -0.55
CA ASN A 72 1.74 -23.81 0.57
C ASN A 72 0.46 -23.36 1.27
N LYS A 73 -0.64 -24.03 0.95
CA LYS A 73 -1.98 -23.71 1.48
C LYS A 73 -2.06 -23.78 3.01
N ALA A 74 -1.28 -24.65 3.64
CA ALA A 74 -1.24 -24.75 5.10
C ALA A 74 -0.61 -23.52 5.78
N LYS A 75 0.32 -22.84 5.10
CA LYS A 75 0.99 -21.63 5.61
C LYS A 75 0.35 -20.33 5.12
N CYS A 76 -0.16 -20.33 3.88
CA CYS A 76 -0.81 -19.18 3.25
C CYS A 76 -2.08 -19.69 2.55
N PRO A 77 -3.21 -19.77 3.27
CA PRO A 77 -4.44 -20.35 2.73
C PRO A 77 -5.05 -19.54 1.58
N ASP A 78 -4.77 -18.24 1.53
CA ASP A 78 -5.27 -17.32 0.51
C ASP A 78 -4.26 -17.22 -0.65
N LEU A 79 -4.66 -17.70 -1.83
CA LEU A 79 -3.84 -17.66 -3.03
C LEU A 79 -3.55 -16.23 -3.50
N GLY A 80 -4.49 -15.30 -3.33
CA GLY A 80 -4.30 -13.90 -3.68
C GLY A 80 -3.18 -13.25 -2.87
N ILE A 81 -3.11 -13.52 -1.56
CA ILE A 81 -2.02 -13.03 -0.69
C ILE A 81 -0.68 -13.62 -1.14
N PHE A 82 -0.65 -14.89 -1.51
CA PHE A 82 0.56 -15.53 -2.04
C PHE A 82 1.05 -14.86 -3.33
N LEU A 83 0.15 -14.60 -4.30
CA LEU A 83 0.48 -13.91 -5.55
C LEU A 83 0.96 -12.48 -5.30
N ILE A 84 0.31 -11.74 -4.39
CA ILE A 84 0.74 -10.41 -3.94
C ILE A 84 2.18 -10.47 -3.40
N GLY A 85 2.50 -11.50 -2.61
CA GLY A 85 3.86 -11.72 -2.11
C GLY A 85 4.90 -11.87 -3.23
N ILE A 86 4.55 -12.55 -4.32
CA ILE A 86 5.41 -12.68 -5.50
C ILE A 86 5.57 -11.34 -6.21
N ILE A 87 4.47 -10.62 -6.49
CA ILE A 87 4.47 -9.31 -7.14
C ILE A 87 5.30 -8.30 -6.33
N ARG A 88 5.12 -8.29 -5.01
CA ARG A 88 5.93 -7.47 -4.09
C ARG A 88 7.41 -7.79 -4.21
N SER A 89 7.78 -9.07 -4.21
CA SER A 89 9.17 -9.50 -4.36
C SER A 89 9.77 -9.10 -5.71
N MET A 90 9.01 -9.20 -6.80
CA MET A 90 9.47 -8.77 -8.13
C MET A 90 9.73 -7.26 -8.18
N THR A 91 8.75 -6.49 -7.71
CA THR A 91 8.79 -5.03 -7.77
C THR A 91 9.78 -4.41 -6.78
N SER A 92 10.06 -5.05 -5.65
CA SER A 92 11.12 -4.59 -4.74
C SER A 92 12.49 -4.57 -5.43
N HIS A 93 12.83 -5.59 -6.22
CA HIS A 93 14.11 -5.63 -6.94
C HIS A 93 14.19 -4.60 -8.08
N MET A 94 13.08 -4.27 -8.73
CA MET A 94 13.03 -3.22 -9.76
C MET A 94 13.31 -1.84 -9.13
N ALA A 95 12.64 -1.54 -8.01
CA ALA A 95 12.86 -0.30 -7.27
C ALA A 95 14.30 -0.14 -6.74
N GLU A 96 14.95 -1.23 -6.34
CA GLU A 96 16.34 -1.23 -5.84
C GLU A 96 17.39 -1.04 -6.95
N HIS A 97 17.09 -1.40 -8.20
CA HIS A 97 18.04 -1.29 -9.32
C HIS A 97 17.96 0.04 -10.07
N GLU A 98 16.81 0.71 -10.07
CA GLU A 98 16.60 1.99 -10.78
C GLU A 98 16.75 3.23 -9.88
N ALA A 99 16.52 3.09 -8.57
CA ALA A 99 16.83 4.15 -7.64
C ALA A 99 18.24 3.96 -7.06
N ASP A 100 19.14 4.90 -7.35
CA ASP A 100 20.23 5.25 -6.43
C ASP A 100 19.59 5.67 -5.10
N PHE A 101 19.19 4.68 -4.29
CA PHE A 101 18.64 4.88 -2.97
C PHE A 101 19.71 5.61 -2.15
N PRO A 102 19.41 6.78 -1.56
CA PRO A 102 20.35 7.42 -0.66
C PRO A 102 20.64 6.44 0.48
N LYS A 103 21.93 6.28 0.83
CA LYS A 103 22.43 5.48 1.97
C LYS A 103 21.84 5.83 3.35
N GLU A 104 20.83 6.69 3.39
CA GLU A 104 20.04 7.08 4.56
C GLU A 104 18.66 6.39 4.56
N SER A 105 18.59 5.12 4.16
CA SER A 105 17.38 4.31 4.29
C SER A 105 17.05 4.02 5.76
N PHE A 106 15.75 4.04 6.08
CA PHE A 106 15.16 3.72 7.38
C PHE A 106 15.19 2.22 7.72
N CYS A 107 15.74 1.39 6.84
CA CYS A 107 15.99 -0.03 7.08
C CYS A 107 17.50 -0.28 7.17
N ASN A 108 17.89 -1.22 8.01
CA ASN A 108 19.22 -1.80 8.01
C ASN A 108 19.40 -2.68 6.76
N GLU A 109 20.65 -2.97 6.40
CA GLU A 109 21.01 -3.81 5.24
C GLU A 109 20.46 -5.25 5.33
N ASP A 110 19.96 -5.66 6.50
CA ASP A 110 19.31 -6.95 6.76
C ASP A 110 17.77 -6.90 6.69
N GLY A 111 17.18 -5.75 6.38
CA GLY A 111 15.74 -5.55 6.29
C GLY A 111 15.04 -5.20 7.61
N SER A 112 15.75 -5.03 8.73
CA SER A 112 15.16 -4.56 9.99
C SER A 112 14.97 -3.03 10.03
N GLY A 113 13.82 -2.55 10.52
CA GLY A 113 13.54 -1.10 10.62
C GLY A 113 14.36 -0.42 11.72
N LYS A 114 14.87 0.80 11.47
CA LYS A 114 15.73 1.56 12.40
C LYS A 114 15.02 2.16 13.62
N GLU A 115 13.71 2.00 13.77
CA GLU A 115 12.99 2.35 15.00
C GLU A 115 11.95 1.25 15.31
N GLU A 116 12.24 0.46 16.35
CA GLU A 116 11.44 -0.66 16.85
C GLU A 116 10.01 -0.27 17.27
N GLN A 117 9.71 1.04 17.34
CA GLN A 117 8.38 1.57 17.69
C GLN A 117 7.50 1.92 16.48
N LEU A 118 8.09 2.08 15.28
CA LEU A 118 7.33 2.36 14.04
C LEU A 118 6.93 1.09 13.29
N ALA A 119 7.74 0.02 13.38
CA ALA A 119 7.42 -1.27 12.76
C ALA A 119 6.10 -1.84 13.29
N ASN A 120 5.85 -1.75 14.60
CA ASN A 120 4.60 -2.23 15.21
C ASN A 120 3.36 -1.41 14.83
N LEU A 121 3.51 -0.14 14.42
CA LEU A 121 2.38 0.68 13.99
C LEU A 121 1.98 0.44 12.52
N ILE A 122 2.90 -0.08 11.71
CA ILE A 122 2.70 -0.30 10.27
C ILE A 122 2.32 -1.76 9.99
N ASP A 123 2.77 -2.71 10.81
CA ASP A 123 2.48 -4.14 10.64
C ASP A 123 1.01 -4.50 11.00
N GLU A 124 0.36 -3.71 11.87
CA GLU A 124 -1.05 -3.92 12.27
C GLU A 124 -2.09 -3.36 11.28
N THR A 125 -1.70 -2.79 10.13
CA THR A 125 -2.65 -2.16 9.17
C THR A 125 -2.54 -2.63 7.72
N THR A 126 -1.90 -3.78 7.45
CA THR A 126 -1.63 -4.25 6.07
C THR A 126 -2.78 -5.01 5.38
N GLU A 127 -3.98 -5.03 5.96
CA GLU A 127 -5.20 -5.38 5.25
C GLU A 127 -6.06 -4.11 5.17
N PRO A 128 -6.46 -3.61 3.98
CA PRO A 128 -7.67 -2.79 3.94
C PRO A 128 -8.77 -3.70 4.50
N PRO A 129 -9.42 -3.35 5.62
CA PRO A 129 -10.53 -4.16 6.13
C PRO A 129 -11.53 -4.26 5.00
N ILE A 130 -11.76 -5.48 4.49
CA ILE A 130 -12.93 -5.70 3.65
C ILE A 130 -14.10 -5.54 4.61
N PRO A 131 -14.97 -4.53 4.45
CA PRO A 131 -16.09 -4.35 5.35
C PRO A 131 -16.89 -5.65 5.37
N LYS A 132 -17.04 -6.23 6.56
CA LYS A 132 -17.67 -7.55 6.73
C LYS A 132 -19.18 -7.46 6.57
N THR A 133 -19.73 -6.24 6.63
CA THR A 133 -21.15 -5.96 6.41
C THR A 133 -21.36 -4.66 5.62
N PRO A 134 -22.51 -4.52 4.92
CA PRO A 134 -22.87 -3.26 4.24
C PRO A 134 -22.90 -2.04 5.17
N GLU A 135 -23.23 -2.23 6.45
CA GLU A 135 -23.23 -1.16 7.45
C GLU A 135 -21.79 -0.67 7.76
N GLU A 136 -20.82 -1.59 7.80
CA GLU A 136 -19.40 -1.24 7.97
C GLU A 136 -18.87 -0.45 6.76
N GLU A 137 -19.30 -0.81 5.54
CA GLU A 137 -18.95 -0.08 4.31
C GLU A 137 -19.47 1.36 4.34
N ILE A 138 -20.72 1.56 4.78
CA ILE A 138 -21.31 2.91 4.93
C ILE A 138 -20.50 3.73 5.95
N ILE A 139 -20.15 3.13 7.10
CA ILE A 139 -19.36 3.81 8.14
C ILE A 139 -17.97 4.20 7.60
N GLU A 140 -17.32 3.36 6.80
CA GLU A 140 -16.04 3.68 6.18
C GLU A 140 -16.16 4.83 5.18
N ILE A 141 -17.17 4.81 4.31
CA ILE A 141 -17.44 5.89 3.36
C ILE A 141 -17.68 7.22 4.09
N GLU A 142 -18.50 7.21 5.14
CA GLU A 142 -18.76 8.40 5.97
C GLU A 142 -17.49 8.92 6.65
N ASN A 143 -16.65 8.03 7.17
CA ASN A 143 -15.38 8.40 7.80
C ASN A 143 -14.39 9.01 6.81
N LEU A 144 -14.31 8.45 5.59
CA LEU A 144 -13.50 8.98 4.50
C LEU A 144 -14.01 10.34 4.03
N GLN A 145 -15.32 10.50 3.90
CA GLN A 145 -15.93 11.79 3.58
C GLN A 145 -15.61 12.85 4.65
N ALA A 146 -15.78 12.51 5.93
CA ALA A 146 -15.49 13.42 7.04
C ALA A 146 -13.99 13.81 7.10
N LEU A 147 -13.09 12.90 6.71
CA LEU A 147 -11.66 13.21 6.60
C LEU A 147 -11.40 14.15 5.42
N ASN A 148 -12.03 13.90 4.28
CA ASN A 148 -11.89 14.72 3.08
C ASN A 148 -12.40 16.16 3.32
N ASP A 149 -13.52 16.31 4.04
CA ASP A 149 -14.06 17.61 4.43
C ASP A 149 -13.10 18.37 5.35
N GLU A 150 -12.50 17.67 6.32
CA GLU A 150 -11.50 18.28 7.20
C GLU A 150 -10.27 18.72 6.40
N LEU A 151 -9.79 17.90 5.47
CA LEU A 151 -8.67 18.27 4.59
C LEU A 151 -9.01 19.49 3.72
N ASN A 152 -10.22 19.58 3.17
CA ASN A 152 -10.66 20.75 2.40
C ASN A 152 -10.69 21.99 3.28
N ARG A 153 -11.24 21.90 4.49
CA ARG A 153 -11.25 23.00 5.46
C ARG A 153 -9.83 23.47 5.80
N LEU A 154 -8.90 22.54 5.96
CA LEU A 154 -7.49 22.88 6.22
C LEU A 154 -6.79 23.52 5.03
N ALA A 155 -7.17 23.15 3.81
CA ALA A 155 -6.66 23.75 2.58
C ALA A 155 -7.16 25.20 2.40
N ASP A 156 -8.43 25.46 2.74
CA ASP A 156 -9.01 26.81 2.66
C ASP A 156 -8.39 27.79 3.66
N GLU A 157 -7.92 27.30 4.82
CA GLU A 157 -7.28 28.11 5.86
C GLU A 157 -5.85 28.54 5.53
N ASP A 158 -5.15 27.78 4.67
CA ASP A 158 -3.70 27.90 4.46
C ASP A 158 -3.35 27.39 3.06
N GLU A 159 -3.12 28.33 2.14
CA GLU A 159 -2.87 28.07 0.71
C GLU A 159 -1.67 27.14 0.49
N ASP A 160 -0.55 27.38 1.19
CA ASP A 160 0.66 26.55 1.10
C ASP A 160 0.39 25.11 1.57
N LEU A 161 -0.39 24.97 2.65
CA LEU A 161 -0.83 23.67 3.15
C LEU A 161 -1.82 23.00 2.19
N GLY A 162 -2.69 23.77 1.56
CA GLY A 162 -3.64 23.32 0.56
C GLY A 162 -2.97 22.69 -0.65
N MET A 163 -1.87 23.29 -1.15
CA MET A 163 -1.08 22.73 -2.23
C MET A 163 -0.47 21.36 -1.87
N VAL A 164 0.01 21.22 -0.63
CA VAL A 164 0.52 19.93 -0.12
C VAL A 164 -0.59 18.90 0.02
N ILE A 165 -1.78 19.31 0.49
CA ILE A 165 -2.95 18.43 0.58
C ILE A 165 -3.39 17.96 -0.81
N LEU A 166 -3.39 18.84 -1.81
CA LEU A 166 -3.72 18.49 -3.19
C LEU A 166 -2.75 17.44 -3.74
N CYS A 167 -1.45 17.63 -3.55
CA CYS A 167 -0.45 16.64 -3.93
C CYS A 167 -0.73 15.27 -3.28
N ILE A 168 -1.09 15.23 -1.99
CA ILE A 168 -1.44 13.99 -1.30
C ILE A 168 -2.70 13.35 -1.89
N LYS A 169 -3.71 14.13 -2.26
CA LYS A 169 -4.93 13.64 -2.93
C LYS A 169 -4.63 13.05 -4.31
N ASP A 170 -3.66 13.62 -5.01
CA ASP A 170 -3.15 13.12 -6.29
C ASP A 170 -2.18 11.94 -6.12
N GLY A 171 -1.95 11.47 -4.89
CA GLY A 171 -1.07 10.34 -4.56
C GLY A 171 0.41 10.69 -4.38
N ILE A 172 0.77 11.97 -4.47
CA ILE A 172 2.12 12.50 -4.31
C ILE A 172 2.37 12.77 -2.82
N CYS A 173 2.89 11.77 -2.12
CA CYS A 173 3.08 11.81 -0.66
C CYS A 173 4.55 12.04 -0.22
N ASN A 174 5.51 11.90 -1.15
CA ASN A 174 6.93 12.00 -0.85
C ASN A 174 7.37 13.48 -0.84
N PRO A 175 8.08 13.95 0.20
CA PRO A 175 8.51 15.34 0.27
C PRO A 175 9.36 15.82 -0.90
N ARG A 176 10.12 14.94 -1.58
CA ARG A 176 10.91 15.34 -2.76
C ARG A 176 10.00 15.62 -3.95
N ASP A 177 9.11 14.68 -4.24
CA ASP A 177 8.17 14.80 -5.36
C ASP A 177 7.22 15.99 -5.16
N ILE A 178 6.80 16.26 -3.92
CA ILE A 178 6.02 17.48 -3.57
C ILE A 178 6.84 18.76 -3.81
N VAL A 179 8.14 18.75 -3.52
CA VAL A 179 9.04 19.89 -3.83
C VAL A 179 9.10 20.12 -5.33
N ASP A 180 9.23 19.06 -6.12
CA ASP A 180 9.36 19.15 -7.57
C ASP A 180 8.07 19.68 -8.22
N VAL A 181 6.90 19.35 -7.66
CA VAL A 181 5.59 19.80 -8.16
C VAL A 181 5.24 21.22 -7.72
N ILE A 182 5.41 21.55 -6.44
CA ILE A 182 5.00 22.86 -5.90
C ILE A 182 6.11 23.91 -6.06
N GLY A 183 7.37 23.48 -6.21
CA GLY A 183 8.54 24.38 -6.29
C GLY A 183 8.99 24.94 -4.94
N PHE A 184 8.47 24.41 -3.82
CA PHE A 184 8.86 24.83 -2.48
C PHE A 184 10.22 24.28 -2.05
N GLU A 185 10.88 24.96 -1.12
CA GLU A 185 12.07 24.38 -0.49
C GLU A 185 11.69 23.10 0.28
N LYS A 186 12.52 22.06 0.20
CA LYS A 186 12.36 20.79 0.93
C LYS A 186 12.09 21.00 2.43
N LYS A 187 12.73 22.00 3.04
CA LYS A 187 12.52 22.33 4.46
C LYS A 187 11.09 22.81 4.71
N THR A 188 10.54 23.64 3.83
CA THR A 188 9.18 24.17 3.88
C THR A 188 8.16 23.05 3.73
N VAL A 189 8.31 22.18 2.72
CA VAL A 189 7.43 21.02 2.52
C VAL A 189 7.41 20.12 3.76
N ASN A 190 8.56 19.82 4.35
CA ASN A 190 8.62 19.03 5.57
C ASN A 190 7.92 19.70 6.76
N ASN A 191 8.00 21.03 6.86
CA ASN A 191 7.30 21.78 7.90
C ASN A 191 5.77 21.76 7.69
N LEU A 192 5.31 21.90 6.45
CA LEU A 192 3.89 21.81 6.08
C LEU A 192 3.35 20.40 6.36
N LEU A 193 4.07 19.34 5.99
CA LEU A 193 3.68 17.96 6.33
C LEU A 193 3.61 17.72 7.84
N LYS A 194 4.57 18.27 8.61
CA LYS A 194 4.52 18.24 10.08
C LYS A 194 3.30 19.00 10.62
N LYS A 195 2.99 20.16 10.05
CA LYS A 195 1.81 20.97 10.41
C LYS A 195 0.52 20.22 10.13
N LEU A 196 0.40 19.59 8.95
CA LEU A 196 -0.73 18.74 8.58
C LEU A 196 -0.94 17.62 9.59
N ARG A 197 0.12 16.84 9.90
CA ARG A 197 0.05 15.76 10.89
C ARG A 197 -0.38 16.25 12.27
N ARG A 198 0.08 17.44 12.71
CA ARG A 198 -0.33 18.02 14.00
C ARG A 198 -1.81 18.40 14.00
N LYS A 199 -2.32 18.98 12.91
CA LYS A 199 -3.75 19.30 12.78
C LYS A 199 -4.60 18.03 12.76
N LEU A 200 -4.17 17.00 12.02
CA LEU A 200 -4.86 15.71 11.93
C LEU A 200 -4.72 14.82 13.18
N LYS A 201 -3.73 15.03 14.05
CA LYS A 201 -3.58 14.25 15.30
C LYS A 201 -4.80 14.36 16.21
N ASN A 202 -5.53 15.48 16.13
CA ASN A 202 -6.75 15.71 16.89
C ASN A 202 -8.01 15.19 16.18
N TYR A 203 -7.89 14.77 14.91
CA TYR A 203 -8.98 14.18 14.16
C TYR A 203 -9.19 12.74 14.63
N ASN A 204 -10.34 12.48 15.24
CA ASN A 204 -10.76 11.13 15.60
C ASN A 204 -12.15 10.88 14.98
N PRO A 205 -12.25 10.04 13.93
CA PRO A 205 -13.51 9.81 13.21
C PRO A 205 -14.61 9.28 14.16
N LYS A 206 -14.23 8.40 15.11
CA LYS A 206 -15.16 7.76 16.07
C LYS A 206 -15.81 8.74 17.07
N LYS A 207 -15.25 9.93 17.31
CA LYS A 207 -15.78 10.87 18.31
C LYS A 207 -16.98 11.68 17.79
N LYS A 208 -17.06 11.91 16.48
CA LYS A 208 -18.13 12.75 15.87
C LYS A 208 -19.47 12.02 15.77
N GLN A 209 -19.50 10.69 15.64
CA GLN A 209 -20.75 9.91 15.65
C GLN A 209 -21.50 10.04 16.98
N SER A 210 -20.81 9.90 18.12
CA SER A 210 -21.47 9.95 19.44
C SER A 210 -22.12 11.30 19.78
N SER A 211 -21.73 12.39 19.11
CA SER A 211 -22.34 13.72 19.33
C SER A 211 -23.56 13.97 18.45
N ARG A 212 -23.59 13.36 17.25
CA ARG A 212 -24.69 13.55 16.29
C ARG A 212 -25.88 12.66 16.66
N GLU A 213 -25.62 11.39 17.03
CA GLU A 213 -26.63 10.48 17.57
C GLU A 213 -27.28 11.02 18.85
N ARG A 214 -26.51 11.67 19.73
CA ARG A 214 -27.03 12.30 20.96
C ARG A 214 -27.90 13.54 20.71
N GLN A 215 -27.78 14.20 19.55
CA GLN A 215 -28.62 15.35 19.21
C GLN A 215 -29.96 14.92 18.59
N GLU A 216 -30.00 13.77 17.91
CA GLU A 216 -31.22 13.21 17.34
C GLU A 216 -32.06 12.44 18.37
N GLU A 217 -31.46 11.92 19.45
CA GLU A 217 -32.20 11.29 20.57
C GLU A 217 -32.97 12.29 21.46
N TRP A 218 -32.71 13.59 21.31
CA TRP A 218 -33.28 14.66 22.15
C TRP A 218 -34.12 15.69 21.36
N ALA A 219 -34.38 15.42 20.07
CA ALA A 219 -35.23 16.22 19.19
C ALA A 219 -36.57 15.51 18.93
#